data_AF-A0A7S3TEU6-F1
#
_entry.id   AF-A0A7S3TEU6-F1
#
_cell.length_a   1.000
_cell.length_b   1.000
_cell.length_c   1.000
_cell.angle_alpha   90.00
_cell.angle_beta   90.00
_cell.angle_gamma   90.00
#
_symmetry.space_group_name_H-M   'P 1'
#
loop_
_entity.id
_entity.type
_entity.pdbx_description
1 polymer ?
#
loop_
_entity_poly.entity_id
_entity_poly.type
_entity_poly.pdbx_seq_one_letter_code
_entity_poly.pdbx_strand_id
1 'polypeptide(L)'
;MSLMLNLFASCAASQMRDSPAAEKQIESSTCIFFFVKADFLRKHSGNAPLPSFQEIKKKHPNALEEVSFSMPQVVKGEHVKDTLTVSHRWLDPKRSDPDGVQLKKVKERLADTPHIKRVWFDEWCMPQGEKTAEEKVAFDKMLSNVNMLYLGTTVLILLDLSYVSRFWTQFEAWLSMQMLTPSGLQPAKGTKAERHIIVAIQGAESLAETYTSALVQTWATRTPDEAYAYLSKPDVTVTNQSDKDKQLPKIKALNADTRAAFQSMTALVHSKATNSAAAAVRQREKLAQFEREHKVKANDDNPMKVAIKQAEREAAEAKRDQEHYDLGLSRGVNPMMMEREELEALEHEKREKARVAAESWAERREACAYYATCCSCAMVECCKKMRTWAGETLQSCCGRAKRFNFLVLYVHSAWMLCWYIIAFPLLLTSGLHRRRFGYYIQRVLLLRRSIPESLNYSRLPLLPCATCSSSYSVSPKTSGMDVSKHGGSAYNHSSSSSSSSSSA
;
A
#
# COMPACT_ATOMS: atom_id res chain seq x y z
N MET A 1 4.85 -15.66 36.69
CA MET A 1 4.82 -15.28 35.26
C MET A 1 5.20 -13.82 35.00
N SER A 2 4.80 -12.84 35.84
CA SER A 2 5.14 -11.41 35.62
C SER A 2 6.63 -11.07 35.78
N LEU A 3 7.39 -11.81 36.61
CA LEU A 3 8.83 -11.60 36.78
C LEU A 3 9.72 -12.17 35.65
N MET A 4 9.23 -13.16 34.88
CA MET A 4 10.01 -13.70 33.75
C MET A 4 9.95 -12.78 32.52
N LEU A 5 8.84 -12.07 32.30
CA LEU A 5 8.72 -11.11 31.20
C LEU A 5 9.65 -9.89 31.36
N ASN A 6 9.92 -9.46 32.59
CA ASN A 6 10.84 -8.35 32.86
C ASN A 6 12.32 -8.72 32.70
N LEU A 7 12.71 -9.99 32.92
CA LEU A 7 14.08 -10.44 32.66
C LEU A 7 14.38 -10.56 31.16
N PHE A 8 13.41 -10.98 30.33
CA PHE A 8 13.59 -11.03 28.88
C PHE A 8 13.67 -9.62 28.24
N ALA A 9 12.91 -8.65 28.75
CA ALA A 9 12.98 -7.27 28.29
C ALA A 9 14.31 -6.59 28.66
N SER A 10 14.84 -6.86 29.85
CA SER A 10 16.13 -6.30 30.30
C SER A 10 17.34 -6.93 29.59
N CYS A 11 17.24 -8.19 29.14
CA CYS A 11 18.30 -8.86 28.40
C CYS A 11 18.35 -8.40 26.93
N ALA A 12 17.17 -8.19 26.30
CA ALA A 12 17.07 -7.63 24.95
C ALA A 12 17.52 -6.15 24.89
N ALA A 13 17.20 -5.34 25.91
CA ALA A 13 17.63 -3.95 25.99
C ALA A 13 19.13 -3.78 26.22
N SER A 14 19.82 -4.79 26.78
CA SER A 14 21.26 -4.72 27.00
C SER A 14 22.10 -5.21 25.81
N GLN A 15 21.49 -5.89 24.82
CA GLN A 15 22.14 -6.31 23.57
C GLN A 15 21.98 -5.32 22.41
N MET A 16 21.22 -4.23 22.61
CA MET A 16 21.06 -3.15 21.62
C MET A 16 21.70 -1.83 22.07
N ARG A 17 22.70 -1.87 22.95
CA ARG A 17 23.59 -0.73 23.18
C ARG A 17 24.60 -0.67 22.04
N ASP A 18 24.50 0.40 21.25
CA ASP A 18 25.45 0.85 20.23
C ASP A 18 25.89 -0.24 19.26
N SER A 19 25.06 -0.54 18.25
CA SER A 19 25.51 -1.35 17.13
C SER A 19 25.93 -0.46 15.95
N PRO A 20 27.23 -0.11 15.81
CA PRO A 20 27.76 0.52 14.61
C PRO A 20 27.53 -0.33 13.35
N ALA A 21 27.06 -1.58 13.46
CA ALA A 21 26.80 -2.47 12.33
C ALA A 21 25.64 -2.03 11.43
N ALA A 22 24.59 -1.41 11.97
CA ALA A 22 23.46 -0.94 11.16
C ALA A 22 23.84 0.29 10.32
N GLU A 23 24.60 1.23 10.88
CA GLU A 23 25.17 2.37 10.14
C GLU A 23 26.23 1.92 9.13
N LYS A 24 27.11 0.96 9.49
CA LYS A 24 28.12 0.39 8.56
C LYS A 24 27.52 -0.36 7.38
N GLN A 25 26.35 -0.98 7.55
CA GLN A 25 25.66 -1.73 6.49
C GLN A 25 24.88 -0.81 5.54
N ILE A 26 24.45 0.37 6.01
CA ILE A 26 23.88 1.43 5.17
C ILE A 26 24.98 2.08 4.33
N GLU A 27 26.16 2.36 4.91
CA GLU A 27 27.32 2.95 4.21
C GLU A 27 27.80 2.14 3.00
N SER A 28 27.79 0.80 3.08
CA SER A 28 28.26 -0.07 1.97
C SER A 28 27.34 -0.10 0.75
N SER A 29 26.13 0.47 0.84
CA SER A 29 25.12 0.52 -0.24
C SER A 29 24.93 1.93 -0.84
N THR A 30 25.74 2.90 -0.43
CA THR A 30 25.62 4.30 -0.87
C THR A 30 26.39 4.57 -2.17
N CYS A 31 25.79 5.37 -3.04
CA CYS A 31 26.42 5.89 -4.25
C CYS A 31 26.28 7.41 -4.31
N ILE A 32 27.40 8.10 -4.52
CA ILE A 32 27.39 9.55 -4.76
C ILE A 32 27.14 9.78 -6.24
N PHE A 33 26.17 10.62 -6.54
CA PHE A 33 25.90 11.12 -7.89
C PHE A 33 26.17 12.61 -7.96
N PHE A 34 26.68 13.07 -9.10
CA PHE A 34 26.72 14.49 -9.41
C PHE A 34 25.41 14.90 -10.08
N PHE A 35 24.96 16.12 -9.81
CA PHE A 35 23.81 16.75 -10.45
C PHE A 35 24.19 18.13 -10.92
N VAL A 36 23.66 18.56 -12.05
CA VAL A 36 23.70 19.97 -12.43
C VAL A 36 22.61 20.70 -11.65
N LYS A 37 22.97 21.84 -11.03
CA LYS A 37 22.00 22.70 -10.34
C LYS A 37 21.03 23.29 -11.36
N ALA A 38 19.73 23.18 -11.08
CA ALA A 38 18.68 23.67 -11.99
C ALA A 38 18.82 25.17 -12.28
N ASP A 39 19.28 25.97 -11.30
CA ASP A 39 19.53 27.41 -11.50
C ASP A 39 20.63 27.71 -12.50
N PHE A 40 21.63 26.84 -12.62
CA PHE A 40 22.65 26.97 -13.66
C PHE A 40 22.02 26.79 -15.06
N LEU A 41 21.15 25.78 -15.22
CA LEU A 41 20.43 25.54 -16.47
C LEU A 41 19.46 26.67 -16.83
N ARG A 42 18.77 27.24 -15.83
CA ARG A 42 17.87 28.39 -16.01
C ARG A 42 18.61 29.64 -16.49
N LYS A 43 19.84 29.86 -16.02
CA LYS A 43 20.69 31.00 -16.39
C LYS A 43 21.48 30.79 -17.68
N HIS A 44 21.67 29.55 -18.11
CA HIS A 44 22.37 29.22 -19.35
C HIS A 44 21.63 29.81 -20.56
N SER A 45 22.28 30.72 -21.27
CA SER A 45 21.67 31.46 -22.39
C SER A 45 21.52 30.58 -23.63
N GLY A 46 20.35 30.67 -24.28
CA GLY A 46 20.06 29.90 -25.49
C GLY A 46 19.91 28.40 -25.25
N ASN A 47 20.05 27.63 -26.33
CA ASN A 47 19.97 26.16 -26.30
C ASN A 47 21.28 25.54 -26.82
N ALA A 48 22.38 26.26 -26.78
CA ALA A 48 23.67 25.69 -27.17
C ALA A 48 23.97 24.47 -26.29
N PRO A 49 24.41 23.34 -26.87
CA PRO A 49 24.71 22.12 -26.13
C PRO A 49 25.60 22.40 -24.93
N LEU A 50 25.25 21.83 -23.78
CA LEU A 50 26.10 21.95 -22.60
C LEU A 50 27.42 21.20 -22.80
N PRO A 51 28.51 21.70 -22.20
CA PRO A 51 29.78 20.99 -22.20
C PRO A 51 29.69 19.68 -21.38
N SER A 52 30.66 18.78 -21.55
CA SER A 52 30.68 17.50 -20.82
C SER A 52 30.85 17.70 -19.31
N PHE A 53 30.55 16.68 -18.51
CA PHE A 53 30.77 16.68 -17.07
C PHE A 53 32.16 17.19 -16.67
N GLN A 54 33.23 16.69 -17.28
CA GLN A 54 34.59 17.11 -16.95
C GLN A 54 34.83 18.59 -17.25
N GLU A 55 34.28 19.10 -18.35
CA GLU A 55 34.38 20.51 -18.70
C GLU A 55 33.54 21.40 -17.78
N ILE A 56 32.33 20.99 -17.42
CA ILE A 56 31.50 21.69 -16.42
C ILE A 56 32.24 21.72 -15.09
N LYS A 57 32.78 20.59 -14.62
CA LYS A 57 33.54 20.49 -13.37
C LYS A 57 34.75 21.44 -13.36
N LYS A 58 35.43 21.60 -14.50
CA LYS A 58 36.59 22.48 -14.65
C LYS A 58 36.22 23.96 -14.76
N LYS A 59 35.25 24.31 -15.61
CA LYS A 59 34.92 25.70 -15.98
C LYS A 59 33.86 26.32 -15.06
N HIS A 60 32.99 25.49 -14.49
CA HIS A 60 31.86 25.89 -13.66
C HIS A 60 31.70 24.96 -12.44
N PRO A 61 32.70 24.85 -11.55
CA PRO A 61 32.67 23.90 -10.43
C PRO A 61 31.45 24.07 -9.51
N ASN A 62 30.93 25.31 -9.38
CA ASN A 62 29.74 25.59 -8.57
C ASN A 62 28.41 25.15 -9.21
N ALA A 63 28.43 24.75 -10.49
CA ALA A 63 27.26 24.27 -11.22
C ALA A 63 26.89 22.82 -10.86
N LEU A 64 27.83 22.06 -10.29
CA LEU A 64 27.62 20.68 -9.88
C LEU A 64 27.36 20.59 -8.37
N GLU A 65 26.58 19.59 -7.99
CA GLU A 65 26.30 19.22 -6.61
C GLU A 65 26.44 17.70 -6.46
N GLU A 66 27.14 17.26 -5.41
CA GLU A 66 27.25 15.84 -5.05
C GLU A 66 26.11 15.47 -4.11
N VAL A 67 25.41 14.38 -4.41
CA VAL A 67 24.31 13.86 -3.60
C VAL A 67 24.48 12.37 -3.38
N SER A 68 24.45 11.94 -2.13
CA SER A 68 24.48 10.52 -1.76
C SER A 68 23.09 9.91 -1.91
N PHE A 69 23.02 8.80 -2.65
CA PHE A 69 21.84 7.97 -2.82
C PHE A 69 22.07 6.60 -2.17
N SER A 70 21.02 6.10 -1.55
CA SER A 70 20.92 4.73 -1.05
C SER A 70 19.50 4.22 -1.25
N MET A 71 19.31 2.91 -1.33
CA MET A 71 17.96 2.34 -1.46
C MET A 71 17.02 2.76 -0.31
N PRO A 72 17.46 2.87 0.97
CA PRO A 72 16.66 3.48 2.04
C PRO A 72 16.17 4.91 1.74
N GLN A 73 17.01 5.79 1.18
CA GLN A 73 16.60 7.14 0.78
C GLN A 73 15.63 7.13 -0.41
N VAL A 74 15.81 6.18 -1.34
CA VAL A 74 14.92 5.98 -2.49
C VAL A 74 13.55 5.52 -2.04
N VAL A 75 13.44 4.51 -1.16
CA VAL A 75 12.13 4.08 -0.62
C VAL A 75 11.48 5.17 0.23
N LYS A 76 12.27 6.02 0.90
CA LYS A 76 11.76 7.18 1.63
C LYS A 76 11.19 8.27 0.70
N GLY A 77 11.52 8.24 -0.59
CA GLY A 77 11.09 9.25 -1.55
C GLY A 77 11.82 10.60 -1.40
N GLU A 78 13.01 10.60 -0.79
CA GLU A 78 13.72 11.81 -0.35
C GLU A 78 14.00 12.80 -1.50
N HIS A 79 14.22 12.28 -2.71
CA HIS A 79 14.62 13.07 -3.87
C HIS A 79 13.51 13.23 -4.92
N VAL A 80 12.32 12.68 -4.71
CA VAL A 80 11.23 12.70 -5.71
C VAL A 80 10.79 14.13 -5.99
N LYS A 81 10.67 14.96 -4.96
CA LYS A 81 10.11 16.31 -5.07
C LYS A 81 11.07 17.29 -5.75
N ASP A 82 12.37 17.25 -5.52
CA ASP A 82 13.28 18.33 -5.93
C ASP A 82 14.33 17.95 -6.98
N THR A 83 14.31 16.71 -7.44
CA THR A 83 15.32 16.15 -8.35
C THR A 83 14.67 15.61 -9.62
N LEU A 84 15.21 16.03 -10.77
CA LEU A 84 14.78 15.60 -12.10
C LEU A 84 15.87 14.74 -12.74
N THR A 85 15.56 13.51 -13.11
CA THR A 85 16.46 12.63 -13.88
C THR A 85 15.95 12.56 -15.32
N VAL A 86 16.85 12.74 -16.29
CA VAL A 86 16.49 12.76 -17.72
C VAL A 86 16.86 11.42 -18.36
N SER A 87 15.84 10.66 -18.76
CA SER A 87 16.01 9.46 -19.58
C SER A 87 15.90 9.84 -21.04
N HIS A 88 16.93 9.53 -21.82
CA HIS A 88 17.06 9.99 -23.19
C HIS A 88 17.97 9.07 -24.00
N ARG A 89 17.95 9.25 -25.32
CA ARG A 89 18.92 8.62 -26.22
C ARG A 89 20.05 9.59 -26.51
N TRP A 90 21.28 9.09 -26.55
CA TRP A 90 22.37 9.80 -27.20
C TRP A 90 22.08 9.91 -28.70
N LEU A 91 21.85 11.13 -29.19
CA LEU A 91 21.50 11.38 -30.58
C LEU A 91 22.69 11.10 -31.51
N ASP A 92 23.89 11.44 -31.05
CA ASP A 92 25.17 11.18 -31.71
C ASP A 92 26.11 10.37 -30.78
N PRO A 93 26.98 9.49 -31.31
CA PRO A 93 27.89 8.69 -30.47
C PRO A 93 28.93 9.50 -29.67
N LYS A 94 29.23 10.74 -30.07
CA LYS A 94 30.20 11.61 -29.40
C LYS A 94 29.55 12.62 -28.47
N ARG A 95 28.30 13.03 -28.74
CA ARG A 95 27.53 13.98 -27.93
C ARG A 95 26.07 13.56 -27.83
N SER A 96 25.50 13.61 -26.64
CA SER A 96 24.12 13.17 -26.42
C SER A 96 23.10 14.08 -27.10
N ASP A 97 23.36 15.39 -27.10
CA ASP A 97 22.46 16.44 -27.60
C ASP A 97 23.21 17.46 -28.47
N PRO A 98 23.64 17.07 -29.69
CA PRO A 98 24.50 17.91 -30.55
C PRO A 98 23.82 19.21 -30.99
N ASP A 99 22.48 19.22 -31.08
CA ASP A 99 21.70 20.36 -31.56
C ASP A 99 20.98 21.13 -30.43
N GLY A 100 21.12 20.68 -29.18
CA GLY A 100 20.49 21.36 -28.03
C GLY A 100 18.99 21.13 -27.88
N VAL A 101 18.42 20.20 -28.65
CA VAL A 101 16.98 19.91 -28.67
C VAL A 101 16.54 19.32 -27.33
N GLN A 102 17.36 18.47 -26.73
CA GLN A 102 17.06 17.87 -25.42
C GLN A 102 17.18 18.90 -24.30
N LEU A 103 18.25 19.70 -24.31
CA LEU A 103 18.45 20.78 -23.36
C LEU A 103 17.29 21.78 -23.40
N LYS A 104 16.79 22.11 -24.59
CA LYS A 104 15.58 22.94 -24.74
C LYS A 104 14.40 22.34 -23.97
N LYS A 105 14.11 21.04 -24.13
CA LYS A 105 13.02 20.37 -23.41
C LYS A 105 13.23 20.29 -21.90
N VAL A 106 14.47 20.07 -21.46
CA VAL A 106 14.82 20.13 -20.03
C VAL A 106 14.54 21.53 -19.48
N LYS A 107 14.95 22.60 -20.18
CA LYS A 107 14.71 23.99 -19.75
C LYS A 107 13.23 24.36 -19.73
N GLU A 108 12.47 23.96 -20.75
CA GLU A 108 10.99 24.11 -20.76
C GLU A 108 10.40 23.46 -19.52
N ARG A 109 10.79 22.22 -19.19
CA ARG A 109 10.31 21.54 -17.99
C ARG A 109 10.68 22.27 -16.69
N LEU A 110 11.90 22.81 -16.59
CA LEU A 110 12.36 23.53 -15.40
C LEU A 110 11.66 24.88 -15.20
N ALA A 111 11.14 25.49 -16.26
CA ALA A 111 10.33 26.70 -16.18
C ALA A 111 8.99 26.42 -15.46
N ASP A 112 8.36 25.28 -15.77
CA ASP A 112 7.10 24.86 -15.14
C ASP A 112 7.28 24.21 -13.76
N THR A 113 8.53 23.95 -13.36
CA THR A 113 8.86 23.24 -12.11
C THR A 113 9.90 23.99 -11.27
N PRO A 114 9.56 25.16 -10.69
CA PRO A 114 10.52 25.97 -9.92
C PRO A 114 11.05 25.27 -8.66
N HIS A 115 10.33 24.27 -8.16
CA HIS A 115 10.71 23.48 -6.99
C HIS A 115 11.81 22.45 -7.28
N ILE A 116 12.09 22.13 -8.55
CA ILE A 116 13.22 21.28 -8.95
C ILE A 116 14.51 22.07 -8.79
N LYS A 117 15.43 21.50 -8.00
CA LYS A 117 16.73 22.08 -7.66
C LYS A 117 17.88 21.40 -8.38
N ARG A 118 17.72 20.12 -8.73
CA ARG A 118 18.78 19.26 -9.26
C ARG A 118 18.33 18.57 -10.53
N VAL A 119 19.20 18.54 -11.53
CA VAL A 119 18.99 17.80 -12.78
C VAL A 119 20.11 16.82 -12.99
N TRP A 120 19.74 15.55 -13.22
CA TRP A 120 20.64 14.52 -13.65
C TRP A 120 20.46 14.24 -15.13
N PHE A 121 21.56 14.33 -15.85
CA PHE A 121 21.67 14.04 -17.27
C PHE A 121 23.07 13.44 -17.46
N ASP A 122 23.17 12.23 -17.99
CA ASP A 122 24.40 11.42 -17.95
C ASP A 122 25.65 12.16 -18.46
N GLU A 123 25.60 12.82 -19.62
CA GLU A 123 26.73 13.55 -20.22
C GLU A 123 27.22 14.68 -19.32
N TRP A 124 26.31 15.34 -18.59
CA TRP A 124 26.61 16.49 -17.74
C TRP A 124 26.98 16.10 -16.31
N CYS A 125 26.64 14.86 -15.91
CA CYS A 125 26.67 14.41 -14.51
C CYS A 125 27.61 13.22 -14.27
N MET A 126 28.16 12.60 -15.31
CA MET A 126 29.08 11.47 -15.20
C MET A 126 30.33 11.69 -16.04
N PRO A 127 31.51 11.18 -15.63
CA PRO A 127 32.69 11.20 -16.49
C PRO A 127 32.43 10.59 -17.87
N GLN A 128 32.72 11.35 -18.94
CA GLN A 128 32.51 10.94 -20.33
C GLN A 128 33.83 10.70 -21.07
N GLY A 129 33.79 10.05 -22.25
CA GLY A 129 34.97 9.85 -23.10
C GLY A 129 36.17 9.21 -22.38
N GLU A 130 37.35 9.79 -22.58
CA GLU A 130 38.59 9.44 -21.86
C GLU A 130 38.46 9.81 -20.37
N LYS A 131 38.74 8.83 -19.50
CA LYS A 131 38.58 8.93 -18.05
C LYS A 131 39.91 8.66 -17.38
N THR A 132 40.21 9.39 -16.31
CA THR A 132 41.28 8.97 -15.38
C THR A 132 40.90 7.66 -14.67
N ALA A 133 41.85 7.04 -13.97
CA ALA A 133 41.57 5.83 -13.19
C ALA A 133 40.48 6.08 -12.13
N GLU A 134 40.52 7.23 -11.47
CA GLU A 134 39.56 7.66 -10.46
C GLU A 134 38.18 7.92 -11.07
N GLU A 135 38.14 8.61 -12.22
CA GLU A 135 36.91 8.86 -12.96
C GLU A 135 36.27 7.56 -13.46
N LYS A 136 37.08 6.58 -13.86
CA LYS A 136 36.59 5.27 -14.24
C LYS A 136 35.93 4.54 -13.07
N VAL A 137 36.54 4.56 -11.88
CA VAL A 137 35.95 3.98 -10.66
C VAL A 137 34.63 4.67 -10.31
N ALA A 138 34.60 6.01 -10.37
CA ALA A 138 33.38 6.78 -10.12
C ALA A 138 32.29 6.45 -11.15
N PHE A 139 32.63 6.41 -12.44
CA PHE A 139 31.73 6.05 -13.53
C PHE A 139 31.14 4.66 -13.33
N ASP A 140 31.98 3.65 -13.08
CA ASP A 140 31.54 2.26 -12.90
C ASP A 140 30.62 2.12 -11.67
N LYS A 141 30.91 2.85 -10.58
CA LYS A 141 30.05 2.89 -9.38
C LYS A 141 28.71 3.55 -9.66
N MET A 142 28.69 4.71 -10.31
CA MET A 142 27.46 5.43 -10.67
C MET A 142 26.59 4.62 -11.63
N LEU A 143 27.18 4.07 -12.70
CA LEU A 143 26.47 3.24 -13.69
C LEU A 143 25.89 1.98 -13.05
N SER A 144 26.58 1.40 -12.07
CA SER A 144 26.09 0.24 -11.34
C SER A 144 24.90 0.54 -10.42
N ASN A 145 24.67 1.81 -10.09
CA ASN A 145 23.64 2.24 -9.14
C ASN A 145 22.60 3.18 -9.76
N VAL A 146 22.68 3.43 -11.07
CA VAL A 146 21.83 4.41 -11.78
C VAL A 146 20.33 4.08 -11.68
N ASN A 147 19.98 2.81 -11.44
CA ASN A 147 18.61 2.39 -11.18
C ASN A 147 17.96 3.14 -10.01
N MET A 148 18.75 3.54 -9.00
CA MET A 148 18.25 4.34 -7.87
C MET A 148 17.69 5.70 -8.30
N LEU A 149 18.31 6.34 -9.31
CA LEU A 149 17.84 7.61 -9.83
C LEU A 149 16.46 7.43 -10.46
N TYR A 150 16.36 6.49 -11.40
CA TYR A 150 15.12 6.21 -12.10
C TYR A 150 14.02 5.62 -11.22
N LEU A 151 14.34 5.09 -10.03
CA LEU A 151 13.38 4.65 -9.00
C LEU A 151 13.00 5.75 -8.00
N GLY A 152 13.87 6.74 -7.76
CA GLY A 152 13.78 7.65 -6.62
C GLY A 152 13.60 9.13 -6.91
N THR A 153 13.53 9.55 -8.17
CA THR A 153 13.43 10.97 -8.56
C THR A 153 12.22 11.24 -9.46
N THR A 154 11.91 12.49 -9.80
CA THR A 154 11.02 12.75 -10.94
C THR A 154 11.78 12.45 -12.23
N VAL A 155 11.17 11.74 -13.19
CA VAL A 155 11.85 11.34 -14.44
C VAL A 155 11.23 12.04 -15.64
N LEU A 156 12.06 12.74 -16.43
CA LEU A 156 11.69 13.25 -17.75
C LEU A 156 12.22 12.30 -18.82
N ILE A 157 11.31 11.68 -19.55
CA ILE A 157 11.60 10.83 -20.70
C ILE A 157 11.54 11.67 -21.96
N LEU A 158 12.66 11.77 -22.68
CA LEU A 158 12.74 12.41 -23.99
C LEU A 158 12.64 11.34 -25.07
N LEU A 159 11.45 11.21 -25.65
CA LEU A 159 11.07 10.11 -26.53
C LEU A 159 11.29 10.48 -28.00
N ASP A 160 12.34 9.93 -28.62
CA ASP A 160 12.51 9.90 -30.09
C ASP A 160 12.10 8.54 -30.69
N LEU A 161 12.02 8.43 -32.02
CA LEU A 161 11.58 7.20 -32.71
C LEU A 161 12.46 5.97 -32.44
N SER A 162 13.75 6.17 -32.16
CA SER A 162 14.72 5.12 -31.83
C SER A 162 14.86 4.85 -30.34
N TYR A 163 14.10 5.54 -29.49
CA TYR A 163 14.16 5.36 -28.05
C TYR A 163 13.75 3.93 -27.66
N VAL A 164 12.67 3.40 -28.24
CA VAL A 164 12.12 2.08 -27.89
C VAL A 164 12.92 0.89 -28.44
N SER A 165 13.98 1.12 -29.21
CA SER A 165 14.84 0.04 -29.73
C SER A 165 16.07 -0.22 -28.88
N ARG A 166 16.37 0.62 -27.87
CA ARG A 166 17.59 0.53 -27.07
C ARG A 166 17.33 0.01 -25.66
N PHE A 167 18.30 -0.68 -25.09
CA PHE A 167 18.19 -1.30 -23.77
C PHE A 167 18.01 -0.27 -22.65
N TRP A 168 18.95 0.69 -22.55
CA TRP A 168 18.98 1.67 -21.45
C TRP A 168 17.69 2.49 -21.39
N THR A 169 17.31 3.14 -22.48
CA THR A 169 16.07 3.93 -22.59
C THR A 169 14.82 3.15 -22.16
N GLN A 170 14.71 1.88 -22.52
CA GLN A 170 13.59 1.02 -22.13
C GLN A 170 13.67 0.59 -20.66
N PHE A 171 14.86 0.24 -20.16
CA PHE A 171 15.09 -0.10 -18.76
C PHE A 171 14.76 1.08 -17.83
N GLU A 172 15.21 2.28 -18.20
CA GLU A 172 14.97 3.53 -17.48
C GLU A 172 13.48 3.90 -17.49
N ALA A 173 12.82 3.77 -18.65
CA ALA A 173 11.38 3.98 -18.76
C ALA A 173 10.61 3.02 -17.84
N TRP A 174 10.97 1.74 -17.83
CA TRP A 174 10.35 0.76 -16.93
C TRP A 174 10.51 1.15 -15.46
N LEU A 175 11.73 1.44 -15.00
CA LEU A 175 12.01 1.85 -13.62
C LEU A 175 11.21 3.10 -13.21
N SER A 176 11.12 4.09 -14.10
CA SER A 176 10.40 5.35 -13.84
C SER A 176 8.90 5.17 -13.64
N MET A 177 8.33 4.10 -14.21
CA MET A 177 6.92 3.77 -14.12
C MET A 177 6.62 2.79 -12.97
N GLN A 178 7.63 2.39 -12.19
CA GLN A 178 7.44 1.59 -10.99
C GLN A 178 7.43 2.46 -9.73
N MET A 179 6.62 2.05 -8.75
CA MET A 179 6.64 2.52 -7.38
C MET A 179 7.22 1.44 -6.46
N LEU A 180 7.90 1.89 -5.39
CA LEU A 180 8.47 1.00 -4.39
C LEU A 180 7.45 0.76 -3.27
N THR A 181 7.19 -0.51 -2.97
CA THR A 181 6.28 -0.92 -1.89
C THR A 181 7.01 -1.88 -0.94
N PRO A 182 6.49 -2.10 0.28
CA PRO A 182 7.03 -3.09 1.22
C PRO A 182 7.05 -4.53 0.68
N SER A 183 6.31 -4.81 -0.40
CA SER A 183 6.30 -6.12 -1.07
C SER A 183 7.29 -6.24 -2.24
N GLY A 184 7.81 -5.10 -2.73
CA GLY A 184 8.62 -5.00 -3.94
C GLY A 184 8.14 -3.87 -4.87
N LEU A 185 8.58 -3.91 -6.12
CA LEU A 185 8.15 -2.99 -7.16
C LEU A 185 6.73 -3.30 -7.62
N GLN A 186 5.93 -2.24 -7.81
CA GLN A 186 4.58 -2.31 -8.36
C GLN A 186 4.39 -1.20 -9.40
N PRO A 187 3.42 -1.33 -10.32
CA PRO A 187 3.04 -0.26 -11.25
C PRO A 187 2.69 1.05 -10.54
N ALA A 188 3.29 2.17 -10.95
CA ALA A 188 2.97 3.50 -10.41
C ALA A 188 1.83 4.20 -11.15
N LYS A 189 1.53 3.79 -12.40
CA LYS A 189 0.55 4.47 -13.26
C LYS A 189 -0.83 4.52 -12.62
N GLY A 190 -1.46 5.69 -12.65
CA GLY A 190 -2.78 5.93 -12.06
C GLY A 190 -2.78 6.02 -10.53
N THR A 191 -1.60 6.08 -9.92
CA THR A 191 -1.42 6.30 -8.48
C THR A 191 -0.76 7.65 -8.24
N LYS A 192 -0.77 8.13 -6.98
CA LYS A 192 -0.05 9.34 -6.58
C LYS A 192 1.48 9.21 -6.66
N ALA A 193 2.00 8.00 -6.80
CA ALA A 193 3.43 7.74 -6.95
C ALA A 193 3.92 7.87 -8.41
N GLU A 194 3.02 8.17 -9.36
CA GLU A 194 3.39 8.42 -10.75
C GLU A 194 4.27 9.67 -10.85
N ARG A 195 5.49 9.48 -11.38
CA ARG A 195 6.55 10.50 -11.38
C ARG A 195 7.32 10.60 -12.70
N HIS A 196 6.81 9.95 -13.74
CA HIS A 196 7.38 10.02 -15.08
C HIS A 196 6.62 11.06 -15.92
N ILE A 197 7.35 11.83 -16.70
CA ILE A 197 6.82 12.77 -17.70
C ILE A 197 7.42 12.38 -19.04
N ILE A 198 6.60 12.22 -20.08
CA ILE A 198 7.08 11.85 -21.40
C ILE A 198 6.90 13.04 -22.33
N VAL A 199 7.99 13.45 -22.97
CA VAL A 199 8.00 14.49 -24.00
C VAL A 199 8.54 13.87 -25.27
N ALA A 200 7.71 13.80 -26.30
CA ALA A 200 8.16 13.41 -27.63
C ALA A 200 9.09 14.49 -28.19
N ILE A 201 10.16 14.07 -28.85
CA ILE A 201 11.13 14.95 -29.50
C ILE A 201 11.42 14.46 -30.93
N GLN A 202 11.92 15.36 -31.78
CA GLN A 202 12.35 15.02 -33.14
C GLN A 202 11.20 14.39 -33.94
N GLY A 203 11.46 13.34 -34.72
CA GLY A 203 10.45 12.66 -35.54
C GLY A 203 9.29 12.03 -34.77
N ALA A 204 9.36 11.92 -33.44
CA ALA A 204 8.24 11.45 -32.62
C ALA A 204 7.22 12.55 -32.31
N GLU A 205 7.55 13.85 -32.48
CA GLU A 205 6.67 14.97 -32.14
C GLU A 205 5.36 14.97 -32.94
N SER A 206 5.41 14.57 -34.22
CA SER A 206 4.25 14.57 -35.11
C SER A 206 3.16 13.57 -34.69
N LEU A 207 3.51 12.52 -33.95
CA LEU A 207 2.60 11.48 -33.45
C LEU A 207 2.85 11.24 -31.95
N ALA A 208 3.06 12.33 -31.20
CA ALA A 208 3.45 12.27 -29.79
C ALA A 208 2.51 11.39 -28.96
N GLU A 209 1.19 11.57 -29.08
CA GLU A 209 0.20 10.79 -28.32
C GLU A 209 0.30 9.28 -28.58
N THR A 210 0.51 8.90 -29.85
CA THR A 210 0.66 7.48 -30.24
C THR A 210 1.91 6.88 -29.61
N TYR A 211 3.06 7.54 -29.74
CA TYR A 211 4.31 7.01 -29.24
C TYR A 211 4.40 7.02 -27.70
N THR A 212 3.93 8.08 -27.04
CA THR A 212 3.91 8.13 -25.57
C THR A 212 2.96 7.08 -25.00
N SER A 213 1.76 6.92 -25.58
CA SER A 213 0.80 5.88 -25.16
C SER A 213 1.37 4.48 -25.34
N ALA A 214 2.02 4.21 -26.48
CA ALA A 214 2.65 2.93 -26.73
C ALA A 214 3.77 2.61 -25.71
N LEU A 215 4.60 3.60 -25.36
CA LEU A 215 5.64 3.43 -24.33
C LEU A 215 5.04 3.09 -22.96
N VAL A 216 3.99 3.80 -22.57
CA VAL A 216 3.30 3.58 -21.28
C VAL A 216 2.62 2.21 -21.26
N GLN A 217 1.89 1.83 -22.32
CA GLN A 217 1.25 0.51 -22.44
C GLN A 217 2.29 -0.61 -22.39
N THR A 218 3.48 -0.36 -22.92
CA THR A 218 4.61 -1.28 -22.86
C THR A 218 5.09 -1.43 -21.42
N TRP A 219 5.39 -0.35 -20.70
CA TRP A 219 6.19 -0.48 -19.47
C TRP A 219 5.43 -0.37 -18.16
N ALA A 220 4.31 0.34 -18.13
CA ALA A 220 3.70 0.76 -16.87
C ALA A 220 3.28 -0.41 -15.97
N THR A 221 2.79 -1.51 -16.54
CA THR A 221 2.23 -2.64 -15.77
C THR A 221 3.16 -3.85 -15.71
N ARG A 222 4.35 -3.79 -16.31
CA ARG A 222 5.25 -4.94 -16.39
C ARG A 222 5.94 -5.21 -15.06
N THR A 223 5.81 -6.46 -14.60
CA THR A 223 6.56 -6.97 -13.45
C THR A 223 8.06 -7.05 -13.75
N PRO A 224 8.93 -7.16 -12.73
CA PRO A 224 10.37 -7.36 -12.95
C PRO A 224 10.70 -8.56 -13.84
N ASP A 225 9.99 -9.69 -13.70
CA ASP A 225 10.24 -10.88 -14.53
C ASP A 225 9.84 -10.66 -16.00
N GLU A 226 8.70 -10.00 -16.25
CA GLU A 226 8.29 -9.63 -17.60
C GLU A 226 9.22 -8.60 -18.24
N ALA A 227 9.68 -7.62 -17.46
CA ALA A 227 10.65 -6.63 -17.91
C ALA A 227 12.00 -7.28 -18.25
N TYR A 228 12.48 -8.19 -17.40
CA TYR A 228 13.66 -9.00 -17.67
C TYR A 228 13.51 -9.78 -18.98
N ALA A 229 12.40 -10.51 -19.15
CA ALA A 229 12.16 -11.33 -20.33
C ALA A 229 12.09 -10.48 -21.60
N TYR A 230 11.46 -9.31 -21.53
CA TYR A 230 11.37 -8.39 -22.66
C TYR A 230 12.72 -7.78 -23.02
N LEU A 231 13.45 -7.21 -22.05
CA LEU A 231 14.73 -6.54 -22.28
C LEU A 231 15.85 -7.50 -22.72
N SER A 232 15.71 -8.79 -22.40
CA SER A 232 16.62 -9.86 -22.82
C SER A 232 16.50 -10.22 -24.30
N LYS A 233 15.47 -9.74 -25.00
CA LYS A 233 15.26 -10.07 -26.42
C LYS A 233 16.37 -9.51 -27.33
N PRO A 234 16.66 -10.18 -28.47
CA PRO A 234 17.74 -9.80 -29.36
C PRO A 234 17.51 -8.50 -30.13
N ASP A 235 16.25 -8.08 -30.33
CA ASP A 235 15.87 -6.83 -31.00
C ASP A 235 16.02 -5.59 -30.11
N VAL A 236 16.21 -5.78 -28.80
CA VAL A 236 16.59 -4.71 -27.88
C VAL A 236 18.09 -4.46 -28.03
N THR A 237 18.48 -3.37 -28.67
CA THR A 237 19.87 -3.07 -28.99
C THR A 237 20.64 -2.47 -27.81
N VAL A 238 21.95 -2.68 -27.75
CA VAL A 238 22.85 -2.04 -26.79
C VAL A 238 24.19 -1.76 -27.46
N THR A 239 24.84 -0.66 -27.12
CA THR A 239 26.17 -0.33 -27.66
C THR A 239 27.25 -1.24 -27.05
N ASN A 240 27.06 -1.64 -25.79
CA ASN A 240 27.97 -2.52 -25.06
C ASN A 240 27.17 -3.68 -24.44
N GLN A 241 27.41 -4.90 -24.92
CA GLN A 241 26.69 -6.09 -24.44
C GLN A 241 26.87 -6.33 -22.93
N SER A 242 28.02 -5.95 -22.37
CA SER A 242 28.25 -6.09 -20.92
C SER A 242 27.30 -5.25 -20.07
N ASP A 243 26.68 -4.20 -20.62
CA ASP A 243 25.66 -3.43 -19.90
C ASP A 243 24.41 -4.30 -19.66
N LYS A 244 23.93 -5.00 -20.69
CA LYS A 244 22.82 -5.95 -20.54
C LYS A 244 23.17 -7.04 -19.55
N ASP A 245 24.36 -7.63 -19.68
CA ASP A 245 24.79 -8.75 -18.85
C ASP A 245 24.89 -8.36 -17.36
N LYS A 246 25.25 -7.09 -17.07
CA LYS A 246 25.34 -6.56 -15.70
C LYS A 246 24.01 -6.08 -15.14
N GLN A 247 23.13 -5.49 -15.95
CA GLN A 247 21.91 -4.84 -15.48
C GLN A 247 20.70 -5.79 -15.45
N LEU A 248 20.60 -6.74 -16.38
CA LEU A 248 19.49 -7.71 -16.38
C LEU A 248 19.40 -8.51 -15.07
N PRO A 249 20.49 -9.07 -14.49
CA PRO A 249 20.40 -9.76 -13.21
C PRO A 249 19.87 -8.88 -12.07
N LYS A 250 20.15 -7.57 -12.11
CA LYS A 250 19.66 -6.63 -11.08
C LYS A 250 18.16 -6.49 -11.09
N ILE A 251 17.51 -6.54 -12.26
CA ILE A 251 16.04 -6.48 -12.36
C ILE A 251 15.39 -7.52 -11.43
N LYS A 252 15.96 -8.74 -11.40
CA LYS A 252 15.48 -9.82 -10.52
C LYS A 252 15.75 -9.56 -9.04
N ALA A 253 16.83 -8.84 -8.72
CA ALA A 253 17.20 -8.48 -7.36
C ALA A 253 16.38 -7.30 -6.80
N LEU A 254 15.88 -6.39 -7.65
CA LEU A 254 15.23 -5.14 -7.22
C LEU A 254 14.08 -5.33 -6.22
N ASN A 255 13.29 -6.41 -6.37
CA ASN A 255 12.24 -6.74 -5.40
C ASN A 255 12.81 -7.06 -4.01
N ALA A 256 13.89 -7.85 -3.95
CA ALA A 256 14.56 -8.17 -2.71
C ALA A 256 15.25 -6.92 -2.10
N ASP A 257 15.93 -6.14 -2.94
CA ASP A 257 16.62 -4.90 -2.51
C ASP A 257 15.63 -3.88 -1.95
N THR A 258 14.46 -3.74 -2.59
CA THR A 258 13.37 -2.88 -2.12
C THR A 258 12.88 -3.33 -0.75
N ARG A 259 12.60 -4.63 -0.57
CA ARG A 259 12.17 -5.16 0.73
C ARG A 259 13.21 -4.97 1.82
N ALA A 260 14.48 -5.21 1.51
CA ALA A 260 15.59 -5.00 2.43
C ALA A 260 15.67 -3.51 2.85
N ALA A 261 15.51 -2.58 1.90
CA ALA A 261 15.52 -1.15 2.18
C ALA A 261 14.35 -0.73 3.10
N PHE A 262 13.14 -1.26 2.89
CA PHE A 262 12.02 -1.03 3.82
C PHE A 262 12.32 -1.57 5.22
N GLN A 263 12.95 -2.75 5.34
CA GLN A 263 13.36 -3.31 6.64
C GLN A 263 14.39 -2.41 7.35
N SER A 264 15.40 -1.92 6.63
CA SER A 264 16.37 -0.97 7.17
C SER A 264 15.70 0.32 7.65
N MET A 265 14.75 0.85 6.88
CA MET A 265 13.98 2.03 7.27
C MET A 265 13.09 1.77 8.49
N THR A 266 12.46 0.60 8.59
CA THR A 266 11.71 0.20 9.81
C THR A 266 12.62 0.24 11.03
N ALA A 267 13.79 -0.38 10.94
CA ALA A 267 14.76 -0.40 12.04
C ALA A 267 15.18 1.02 12.44
N LEU A 268 15.43 1.90 11.46
CA LEU A 268 15.81 3.29 11.70
C LEU A 268 14.69 4.08 12.42
N VAL A 269 13.45 3.98 11.94
CA VAL A 269 12.30 4.68 12.51
C VAL A 269 12.02 4.21 13.95
N HIS A 270 12.05 2.89 14.18
CA HIS A 270 11.85 2.30 15.50
C HIS A 270 12.97 2.67 16.48
N SER A 271 14.22 2.68 16.00
CA SER A 271 15.39 3.12 16.77
C SER A 271 15.27 4.59 17.18
N LYS A 272 14.89 5.48 16.24
CA LYS A 272 14.65 6.91 16.52
C LYS A 272 13.61 7.09 17.63
N ALA A 273 12.46 6.43 17.53
CA ALA A 273 11.41 6.51 18.54
C ALA A 273 11.88 6.03 19.93
N THR A 274 12.59 4.91 19.96
CA THR A 274 13.17 4.35 21.20
C THR A 274 14.20 5.30 21.82
N ASN A 275 15.10 5.85 21.01
CA ASN A 275 16.16 6.76 21.46
C ASN A 275 15.60 8.09 21.96
N SER A 276 14.59 8.66 21.28
CA SER A 276 13.92 9.88 21.70
C SER A 276 13.16 9.67 23.01
N ALA A 277 12.46 8.53 23.18
CA ALA A 277 11.81 8.19 24.44
C ALA A 277 12.82 8.04 25.59
N ALA A 278 13.93 7.34 25.35
CA ALA A 278 15.00 7.21 26.34
C ALA A 278 15.65 8.56 26.68
N ALA A 279 15.80 9.47 25.70
CA ALA A 279 16.31 10.82 25.93
C ALA A 279 15.38 11.63 26.85
N ALA A 280 14.07 11.57 26.64
CA ALA A 280 13.09 12.23 27.51
C ALA A 280 13.17 11.72 28.95
N VAL A 281 13.30 10.41 29.15
CA VAL A 281 13.50 9.80 30.47
C VAL A 281 14.79 10.31 31.13
N ARG A 282 15.92 10.30 30.41
CA ARG A 282 17.20 10.81 30.92
C ARG A 282 17.13 12.28 31.36
N GLN A 283 16.39 13.14 30.63
CA GLN A 283 16.23 14.53 31.04
C GLN A 283 15.43 14.66 32.34
N ARG A 284 14.38 13.85 32.52
CA ARG A 284 13.61 13.78 33.78
C ARG A 284 14.47 13.32 34.95
N GLU A 285 15.30 12.31 34.74
CA GLU A 285 16.23 11.81 35.76
C GLU A 285 17.27 12.86 36.17
N LYS A 286 17.82 13.62 35.21
CA LYS A 286 18.74 14.73 35.47
C LYS A 286 18.09 15.82 36.31
N LEU A 287 16.85 16.21 36.00
CA LEU A 287 16.12 17.18 36.82
C LEU A 287 15.86 16.63 38.23
N ALA A 288 15.41 15.37 38.34
CA ALA A 288 15.17 14.76 39.63
C ALA A 288 16.46 14.65 40.48
N GLN A 289 17.61 14.43 39.85
CA GLN A 289 18.91 14.46 40.51
C GLN A 289 19.27 15.88 40.99
N PHE A 290 19.13 16.88 40.12
CA PHE A 290 19.38 18.28 40.47
C PHE A 290 18.54 18.73 41.68
N GLU A 291 17.23 18.44 41.67
CA GLU A 291 16.31 18.80 42.75
C GLU A 291 16.65 18.08 44.06
N ARG A 292 17.12 16.83 44.00
CA ARG A 292 17.59 16.09 45.18
C ARG A 292 18.86 16.71 45.77
N GLU A 293 19.84 17.02 44.93
CA GLU A 293 21.14 17.56 45.36
C GLU A 293 21.01 18.97 45.95
N HIS A 294 20.20 19.82 45.32
CA HIS A 294 20.07 21.21 45.72
C HIS A 294 18.93 21.44 46.73
N LYS A 295 18.09 20.43 46.99
CA LYS A 295 16.89 20.51 47.85
C LYS A 295 15.95 21.66 47.48
N VAL A 296 16.00 22.11 46.22
CA VAL A 296 15.19 23.18 45.66
C VAL A 296 14.47 22.63 44.45
N LYS A 297 13.17 22.89 44.35
CA LYS A 297 12.39 22.55 43.16
C LYS A 297 12.74 23.52 42.04
N ALA A 298 12.97 23.00 40.84
CA ALA A 298 13.16 23.85 39.68
C ALA A 298 11.86 24.64 39.40
N ASN A 299 11.99 25.94 39.12
CA ASN A 299 10.90 26.73 38.58
C ASN A 299 10.64 26.34 37.11
N ASP A 300 9.56 26.87 36.53
CA ASP A 300 9.14 26.51 35.17
C ASP A 300 10.05 27.05 34.07
N ASP A 301 10.79 28.12 34.35
CA ASP A 301 11.78 28.72 33.47
C ASP A 301 13.16 28.03 33.56
N ASN A 302 13.31 27.03 34.44
CA ASN A 302 14.56 26.31 34.57
C ASN A 302 14.92 25.61 33.25
N PRO A 303 16.16 25.76 32.76
CA PRO A 303 16.59 25.18 31.48
C PRO A 303 16.40 23.65 31.41
N MET A 304 16.48 22.93 32.54
CA MET A 304 16.23 21.49 32.59
C MET A 304 14.75 21.15 32.35
N LYS A 305 13.80 21.93 32.88
CA LYS A 305 12.37 21.73 32.60
C LYS A 305 12.03 22.04 31.15
N VAL A 306 12.66 23.08 30.57
CA VAL A 306 12.52 23.40 29.15
C VAL A 306 13.07 22.25 28.29
N ALA A 307 14.24 21.72 28.63
CA ALA A 307 14.84 20.57 27.95
C ALA A 307 13.99 19.30 28.04
N ILE A 308 13.33 19.04 29.17
CA ILE A 308 12.36 17.93 29.31
C ILE A 308 11.18 18.13 28.37
N LYS A 309 10.55 19.31 28.37
CA LYS A 309 9.41 19.60 27.49
C LYS A 309 9.79 19.40 26.01
N GLN A 310 11.00 19.84 25.62
CA GLN A 310 11.50 19.64 24.27
C GLN A 310 11.72 18.14 23.95
N ALA A 311 12.41 17.41 24.82
CA ALA A 311 12.65 15.98 24.63
C ALA A 311 11.36 15.15 24.60
N GLU A 312 10.35 15.52 25.39
CA GLU A 312 9.03 14.89 25.38
C GLU A 312 8.27 15.15 24.07
N ARG A 313 8.37 16.36 23.52
CA ARG A 313 7.79 16.69 22.21
C ARG A 313 8.44 15.86 21.10
N GLU A 314 9.76 15.78 21.10
CA GLU A 314 10.53 14.98 20.14
C GLU A 314 10.21 13.48 20.26
N ALA A 315 10.09 12.96 21.49
CA ALA A 315 9.68 11.57 21.73
C ALA A 315 8.26 11.29 21.24
N ALA A 316 7.31 12.22 21.49
CA ALA A 316 5.94 12.09 21.01
C ALA A 316 5.86 12.17 19.48
N GLU A 317 6.66 13.03 18.85
CA GLU A 317 6.77 13.11 17.40
C GLU A 317 7.36 11.85 16.78
N ALA A 318 8.49 11.38 17.30
CA ALA A 318 9.13 10.16 16.80
C ALA A 318 8.22 8.91 16.97
N LYS A 319 7.45 8.85 18.05
CA LYS A 319 6.45 7.79 18.25
C LYS A 319 5.32 7.88 17.22
N ARG A 320 4.80 9.07 16.93
CA ARG A 320 3.79 9.27 15.88
C ARG A 320 4.33 8.90 14.50
N ASP A 321 5.57 9.30 14.18
CA ASP A 321 6.24 8.92 12.93
C ASP A 321 6.35 7.39 12.80
N GLN A 322 6.69 6.70 13.90
CA GLN A 322 6.71 5.24 13.96
C GLN A 322 5.33 4.63 13.70
N GLU A 323 4.30 5.08 14.40
CA GLU A 323 2.92 4.58 14.23
C GLU A 323 2.42 4.79 12.78
N HIS A 324 2.68 5.97 12.22
CA HIS A 324 2.36 6.31 10.82
C HIS A 324 3.10 5.39 9.83
N TYR A 325 4.40 5.17 10.07
CA TYR A 325 5.22 4.30 9.24
C TYR A 325 4.72 2.85 9.27
N ASP A 326 4.46 2.30 10.46
CA ASP A 326 3.95 0.95 10.65
C ASP A 326 2.56 0.75 10.01
N LEU A 327 1.70 1.78 10.06
CA LEU A 327 0.40 1.75 9.39
C LEU A 327 0.54 1.64 7.87
N GLY A 328 1.42 2.43 7.25
CA GLY A 328 1.68 2.33 5.81
C GLY A 328 2.19 0.94 5.41
N LEU A 329 3.12 0.38 6.19
CA LEU A 329 3.62 -0.99 5.97
C LEU A 329 2.50 -2.03 6.03
N SER A 330 1.61 -1.93 7.02
CA SER A 330 0.49 -2.87 7.19
C SER A 330 -0.50 -2.85 6.01
N ARG A 331 -0.54 -1.75 5.27
CA ARG A 331 -1.38 -1.56 4.08
C ARG A 331 -0.67 -1.88 2.77
N GLY A 332 0.61 -2.27 2.82
CA GLY A 332 1.40 -2.57 1.62
C GLY A 332 1.70 -1.34 0.76
N VAL A 333 1.60 -0.14 1.33
CA VAL A 333 1.85 1.14 0.65
C VAL A 333 3.12 1.77 1.21
N ASN A 334 3.75 2.63 0.43
CA ASN A 334 4.93 3.36 0.89
C ASN A 334 4.52 4.41 1.94
N PRO A 335 4.91 4.26 3.22
CA PRO A 335 4.42 5.13 4.29
C PRO A 335 4.89 6.58 4.17
N MET A 336 6.01 6.81 3.47
CA MET A 336 6.62 8.14 3.33
C MET A 336 6.07 8.93 2.14
N MET A 337 5.36 8.26 1.22
CA MET A 337 4.74 8.86 0.04
C MET A 337 3.26 9.15 0.23
N MET A 338 2.68 8.74 1.37
CA MET A 338 1.31 9.11 1.72
C MET A 338 1.34 10.41 2.49
N GLU A 339 0.55 11.38 2.03
CA GLU A 339 0.28 12.59 2.82
C GLU A 339 -0.40 12.16 4.13
N ARG A 340 -0.03 12.84 5.23
CA ARG A 340 -0.50 12.50 6.59
C ARG A 340 -2.03 12.45 6.67
N GLU A 341 -2.69 13.36 5.97
CA GLU A 341 -4.15 13.47 5.88
C GLU A 341 -4.80 12.22 5.25
N GLU A 342 -4.10 11.55 4.34
CA GLU A 342 -4.61 10.34 3.68
C GLU A 342 -4.59 9.15 4.63
N LEU A 343 -3.55 9.03 5.44
CA LEU A 343 -3.47 8.00 6.49
C LEU A 343 -4.53 8.22 7.56
N GLU A 344 -4.75 9.46 7.95
CA GLU A 344 -5.80 9.83 8.90
C GLU A 344 -7.20 9.54 8.34
N ALA A 345 -7.48 9.89 7.08
CA ALA A 345 -8.73 9.54 6.40
C ALA A 345 -8.95 8.03 6.32
N LEU A 346 -7.88 7.29 6.02
CA LEU A 346 -7.86 5.85 5.95
C LEU A 346 -8.04 5.18 7.32
N GLU A 347 -7.52 5.75 8.40
CA GLU A 347 -7.80 5.32 9.77
C GLU A 347 -9.24 5.60 10.16
N HIS A 348 -9.75 6.80 9.83
CA HIS A 348 -11.13 7.18 10.09
C HIS A 348 -12.10 6.20 9.40
N GLU A 349 -11.86 5.87 8.14
CA GLU A 349 -12.63 4.86 7.41
C GLU A 349 -12.59 3.48 8.10
N LYS A 350 -11.44 3.07 8.63
CA LYS A 350 -11.30 1.81 9.37
C LYS A 350 -12.07 1.83 10.69
N ARG A 351 -11.99 2.93 11.44
CA ARG A 351 -12.74 3.11 12.70
C ARG A 351 -14.23 3.08 12.43
N GLU A 352 -14.66 3.72 11.36
CA GLU A 352 -16.06 3.73 10.95
C GLU A 352 -16.55 2.34 10.54
N LYS A 353 -15.78 1.61 9.72
CA LYS A 353 -16.07 0.21 9.39
C LYS A 353 -16.15 -0.68 10.64
N ALA A 354 -15.26 -0.48 11.61
CA ALA A 354 -15.28 -1.22 12.88
C ALA A 354 -16.50 -0.85 13.74
N ARG A 355 -16.90 0.42 13.78
CA ARG A 355 -18.11 0.90 14.46
C ARG A 355 -19.37 0.26 13.86
N VAL A 356 -19.52 0.33 12.53
CA VAL A 356 -20.65 -0.29 11.81
C VAL A 356 -20.68 -1.80 12.04
N ALA A 357 -19.52 -2.47 12.03
CA ALA A 357 -19.45 -3.89 12.35
C ALA A 357 -19.93 -4.16 13.79
N ALA A 358 -19.46 -3.39 14.77
CA ALA A 358 -19.85 -3.52 16.17
C ALA A 358 -21.35 -3.28 16.38
N GLU A 359 -21.95 -2.31 15.70
CA GLU A 359 -23.38 -2.04 15.73
C GLU A 359 -24.19 -3.20 15.14
N SER A 360 -23.78 -3.73 13.97
CA SER A 360 -24.45 -4.92 13.42
C SER A 360 -24.27 -6.16 14.32
N TRP A 361 -23.16 -6.26 15.06
CA TRP A 361 -22.96 -7.31 16.05
C TRP A 361 -23.87 -7.11 17.28
N ALA A 362 -24.10 -5.88 17.72
CA ALA A 362 -25.02 -5.55 18.80
C ALA A 362 -26.47 -5.86 18.41
N GLU A 363 -26.92 -5.45 17.21
CA GLU A 363 -28.25 -5.77 16.68
C GLU A 363 -28.48 -7.28 16.57
N ARG A 364 -27.49 -8.03 16.08
CA ARG A 364 -27.56 -9.50 16.05
C ARG A 364 -27.66 -10.11 17.45
N ARG A 365 -26.99 -9.51 18.44
CA ARG A 365 -27.04 -9.99 19.83
C ARG A 365 -28.42 -9.73 20.45
N GLU A 366 -29.03 -8.58 20.18
CA GLU A 366 -30.40 -8.28 20.60
C GLU A 366 -31.42 -9.19 19.92
N ALA A 367 -31.29 -9.43 18.61
CA ALA A 367 -32.13 -10.39 17.90
C ALA A 367 -32.01 -11.80 18.50
N CYS A 368 -30.79 -12.28 18.77
CA CYS A 368 -30.57 -13.57 19.44
C CYS A 368 -31.18 -13.62 20.84
N ALA A 369 -31.08 -12.53 21.62
CA ALA A 369 -31.71 -12.45 22.94
C ALA A 369 -33.24 -12.51 22.84
N TYR A 370 -33.84 -11.77 21.90
CA TYR A 370 -35.28 -11.80 21.63
C TYR A 370 -35.77 -13.21 21.24
N TYR A 371 -35.06 -13.89 20.32
CA TYR A 371 -35.39 -15.27 19.94
C TYR A 371 -35.25 -16.24 21.13
N ALA A 372 -34.25 -16.08 21.99
CA ALA A 372 -34.11 -16.88 23.20
C ALA A 372 -35.30 -16.68 24.16
N THR A 373 -35.77 -15.45 24.34
CA THR A 373 -36.96 -15.15 25.16
C THR A 373 -38.24 -15.71 24.54
N CYS A 374 -38.45 -15.56 23.23
CA CYS A 374 -39.60 -16.14 22.53
C CYS A 374 -39.61 -17.67 22.60
N CYS A 375 -38.47 -18.34 22.41
CA CYS A 375 -38.35 -19.79 22.58
C CYS A 375 -38.67 -20.23 24.02
N SER A 376 -38.22 -19.45 25.02
CA SER A 376 -38.51 -19.72 26.43
C SER A 376 -40.01 -19.63 26.72
N CYS A 377 -40.70 -18.59 26.22
CA CYS A 377 -42.14 -18.44 26.35
C CYS A 377 -42.91 -19.55 25.62
N ALA A 378 -42.51 -19.90 24.40
CA ALA A 378 -43.11 -20.99 23.63
C ALA A 378 -42.96 -22.35 24.35
N MET A 379 -41.82 -22.61 24.97
CA MET A 379 -41.60 -23.80 25.79
C MET A 379 -42.49 -23.85 27.02
N VAL A 380 -42.66 -22.72 27.73
CA VAL A 380 -43.56 -22.64 28.89
C VAL A 380 -45.01 -22.91 28.47
N GLU A 381 -45.45 -22.34 27.35
CA GLU A 381 -46.82 -22.52 26.88
C GLU A 381 -47.07 -23.93 26.33
N CYS A 382 -46.07 -24.53 25.67
CA CYS A 382 -46.10 -25.94 25.28
C CYS A 382 -46.16 -26.88 26.49
N CYS A 383 -45.40 -26.59 27.55
CA CYS A 383 -45.46 -27.32 28.82
C CYS A 383 -46.82 -27.21 29.51
N LYS A 384 -47.47 -26.02 29.49
CA LYS A 384 -48.83 -25.87 30.01
C LYS A 384 -49.83 -26.69 29.20
N LYS A 385 -49.79 -26.61 27.87
CA LYS A 385 -50.65 -27.40 26.98
C LYS A 385 -50.47 -28.90 27.14
N MET A 386 -49.23 -29.36 27.32
CA MET A 386 -48.93 -30.76 27.63
C MET A 386 -49.43 -31.18 29.01
N ARG A 387 -49.41 -30.31 30.02
CA ARG A 387 -50.02 -30.61 31.34
C ARG A 387 -51.54 -30.74 31.26
N THR A 388 -52.22 -29.85 30.55
CA THR A 388 -53.67 -29.97 30.31
C THR A 388 -53.99 -31.24 29.52
N TRP A 389 -53.24 -31.53 28.46
CA TRP A 389 -53.42 -32.77 27.69
C TRP A 389 -53.16 -34.01 28.53
N ALA A 390 -52.10 -34.02 29.35
CA ALA A 390 -51.83 -35.13 30.26
C ALA A 390 -52.92 -35.29 31.32
N GLY A 391 -53.46 -34.19 31.87
CA GLY A 391 -54.56 -34.20 32.82
C GLY A 391 -55.86 -34.77 32.23
N GLU A 392 -56.22 -34.34 31.01
CA GLU A 392 -57.40 -34.82 30.29
C GLU A 392 -57.25 -36.28 29.83
N THR A 393 -56.04 -36.69 29.42
CA THR A 393 -55.78 -38.06 28.95
C THR A 393 -55.65 -39.06 30.11
N LEU A 394 -55.20 -38.63 31.30
CA LEU A 394 -55.13 -39.47 32.50
C LEU A 394 -56.49 -39.77 33.12
N GLN A 395 -57.52 -38.95 32.87
CA GLN A 395 -58.90 -39.23 33.31
C GLN A 395 -59.62 -40.26 32.41
N SER A 396 -59.12 -40.54 31.20
CA SER A 396 -59.85 -41.35 30.21
C SER A 396 -59.31 -42.77 29.99
N CYS A 397 -58.23 -43.22 30.63
CA CYS A 397 -57.62 -44.52 30.27
C CYS A 397 -57.06 -45.30 31.46
N CYS A 398 -57.80 -46.30 31.91
CA CYS A 398 -57.30 -47.37 32.77
C CYS A 398 -56.55 -48.41 31.89
N GLY A 399 -55.22 -48.31 31.83
CA GLY A 399 -54.36 -49.23 31.07
C GLY A 399 -52.88 -48.93 31.28
N ARG A 400 -52.28 -49.54 32.30
CA ARG A 400 -50.96 -49.23 32.86
C ARG A 400 -49.81 -49.90 32.07
N ALA A 401 -48.64 -49.23 32.10
CA ALA A 401 -47.28 -49.69 31.72
C ALA A 401 -46.71 -49.37 30.32
N LYS A 402 -47.38 -49.60 29.17
CA LYS A 402 -46.73 -49.37 27.85
C LYS A 402 -46.63 -47.91 27.40
N ARG A 403 -47.47 -47.01 27.93
CA ARG A 403 -47.52 -45.59 27.52
C ARG A 403 -46.48 -44.70 28.22
N PHE A 404 -45.93 -45.12 29.36
CA PHE A 404 -44.96 -44.32 30.12
C PHE A 404 -43.61 -44.25 29.40
N ASN A 405 -43.14 -45.36 28.83
CA ASN A 405 -41.90 -45.38 28.04
C ASN A 405 -42.00 -44.53 26.76
N PHE A 406 -43.18 -44.47 26.13
CA PHE A 406 -43.38 -43.67 24.93
C PHE A 406 -43.38 -42.17 25.26
N LEU A 407 -43.96 -41.77 26.39
CA LEU A 407 -43.95 -40.39 26.86
C LEU A 407 -42.54 -39.93 27.23
N VAL A 408 -41.76 -40.78 27.91
CA VAL A 408 -40.36 -40.48 28.27
C VAL A 408 -39.49 -40.36 27.00
N LEU A 409 -39.63 -41.27 26.04
CA LEU A 409 -38.92 -41.19 24.76
C LEU A 409 -39.32 -39.95 23.96
N TYR A 410 -40.60 -39.58 23.93
CA TYR A 410 -41.07 -38.40 23.22
C TYR A 410 -40.57 -37.10 23.85
N VAL A 411 -40.62 -36.99 25.19
CA VAL A 411 -40.09 -35.85 25.93
C VAL A 411 -38.57 -35.74 25.76
N HIS A 412 -37.85 -36.86 25.79
CA HIS A 412 -36.39 -36.86 25.56
C HIS A 412 -36.03 -36.47 24.13
N SER A 413 -36.81 -36.92 23.14
CA SER A 413 -36.64 -36.57 21.72
C SER A 413 -36.93 -35.09 21.47
N ALA A 414 -38.00 -34.56 22.06
CA ALA A 414 -38.35 -33.14 21.96
C ALA A 414 -37.30 -32.24 22.65
N TRP A 415 -36.75 -32.69 23.78
CA TRP A 415 -35.68 -31.99 24.49
C TRP A 415 -34.38 -31.99 23.67
N MET A 416 -34.01 -33.13 23.06
CA MET A 416 -32.87 -33.23 22.14
C MET A 416 -33.04 -32.36 20.90
N LEU A 417 -34.25 -32.28 20.33
CA LEU A 417 -34.56 -31.43 19.18
C LEU A 417 -34.45 -29.95 19.55
N CYS A 418 -34.94 -29.54 20.72
CA CYS A 418 -34.78 -28.18 21.23
C CYS A 418 -33.32 -27.83 21.50
N TRP A 419 -32.53 -28.75 22.07
CA TRP A 419 -31.09 -28.57 22.25
C TRP A 419 -30.37 -28.40 20.90
N TYR A 420 -30.75 -29.20 19.89
CA TYR A 420 -30.20 -29.09 18.54
C TYR A 420 -30.60 -27.81 17.81
N ILE A 421 -31.78 -27.25 18.05
CA ILE A 421 -32.22 -26.01 17.40
C ILE A 421 -31.60 -24.77 18.07
N ILE A 422 -31.32 -24.83 19.38
CA ILE A 422 -30.85 -23.67 20.16
C ILE A 422 -29.33 -23.66 20.34
N ALA A 423 -28.70 -24.80 20.66
CA ALA A 423 -27.26 -24.86 20.94
C ALA A 423 -26.41 -24.96 19.66
N PHE A 424 -26.96 -25.51 18.58
CA PHE A 424 -26.24 -25.73 17.32
C PHE A 424 -25.90 -24.43 16.57
N PRO A 425 -26.79 -23.40 16.49
CA PRO A 425 -26.43 -22.10 15.92
C PRO A 425 -25.35 -21.38 16.74
N LEU A 426 -25.36 -21.53 18.07
CA LEU A 426 -24.33 -20.94 18.94
C LEU A 426 -22.95 -21.58 18.72
N LEU A 427 -22.90 -22.91 18.54
CA LEU A 427 -21.64 -23.64 18.29
C LEU A 427 -21.07 -23.42 16.88
N LEU A 428 -21.91 -23.11 15.87
CA LEU A 428 -21.45 -22.80 14.51
C LEU A 428 -20.79 -21.41 14.39
N THR A 429 -21.03 -20.50 15.35
CA THR A 429 -20.41 -19.17 15.38
C THR A 429 -19.03 -19.13 16.04
N SER A 430 -18.70 -20.13 16.87
CA SER A 430 -17.33 -20.36 17.35
C SER A 430 -16.58 -21.22 16.33
N GLY A 431 -15.65 -20.65 15.56
CA GLY A 431 -14.97 -21.28 14.40
C GLY A 431 -14.16 -22.57 14.62
N LEU A 432 -14.37 -23.30 15.72
CA LEU A 432 -13.73 -24.58 16.04
C LEU A 432 -14.70 -25.74 15.78
N HIS A 433 -14.81 -26.21 14.52
CA HIS A 433 -15.05 -27.63 14.13
C HIS A 433 -15.58 -27.79 12.69
N ARG A 434 -14.86 -27.31 11.68
CA ARG A 434 -15.22 -27.60 10.27
C ARG A 434 -14.84 -29.00 9.78
N ARG A 435 -13.91 -29.72 10.44
CA ARG A 435 -13.33 -30.97 9.89
C ARG A 435 -13.97 -32.29 10.35
N ARG A 436 -14.73 -32.33 11.46
CA ARG A 436 -15.37 -33.57 11.94
C ARG A 436 -16.84 -33.74 11.50
N PHE A 437 -17.44 -32.72 10.88
CA PHE A 437 -18.87 -32.67 10.59
C PHE A 437 -19.28 -33.39 9.29
N GLY A 438 -18.39 -33.49 8.30
CA GLY A 438 -18.66 -34.22 7.05
C GLY A 438 -18.97 -35.70 7.26
N TYR A 439 -18.41 -36.31 8.31
CA TYR A 439 -18.55 -37.75 8.57
C TYR A 439 -19.90 -38.12 9.22
N TYR A 440 -20.54 -37.20 9.94
CA TYR A 440 -21.77 -37.50 10.70
C TYR A 440 -23.04 -37.34 9.85
N ILE A 441 -23.09 -36.31 8.98
CA ILE A 441 -24.19 -36.13 8.02
C ILE A 441 -24.25 -37.29 7.02
N GLN A 442 -23.10 -37.82 6.61
CA GLN A 442 -23.04 -38.96 5.69
C GLN A 442 -23.63 -40.23 6.32
N ARG A 443 -23.54 -40.41 7.64
CA ARG A 443 -24.15 -41.54 8.36
C ARG A 443 -25.65 -41.38 8.60
N VAL A 444 -26.14 -40.16 8.85
CA VAL A 444 -27.57 -39.89 9.03
C VAL A 444 -28.33 -40.00 7.70
N LEU A 445 -27.70 -39.60 6.58
CA LEU A 445 -28.29 -39.77 5.25
C LEU A 445 -28.32 -41.23 4.78
N LEU A 446 -27.39 -42.08 5.26
CA LEU A 446 -27.41 -43.52 4.97
C LEU A 446 -28.52 -44.27 5.74
N LEU A 447 -28.94 -43.80 6.91
CA LEU A 447 -30.07 -44.36 7.66
C LEU A 447 -31.46 -43.98 7.11
N ARG A 448 -31.53 -42.99 6.21
CA ARG A 448 -32.80 -42.49 5.64
C ARG A 448 -33.27 -43.26 4.40
N ARG A 449 -32.52 -44.26 3.92
CA ARG A 449 -32.82 -45.04 2.70
C ARG A 449 -33.77 -46.24 2.89
N SER A 450 -34.47 -46.34 4.03
CA SER A 450 -35.28 -47.53 4.35
C SER A 450 -36.76 -47.25 4.68
N ILE A 451 -37.35 -46.15 4.19
CA ILE A 451 -38.77 -45.84 4.41
C ILE A 451 -39.44 -45.49 3.06
N PRO A 452 -40.58 -46.11 2.70
CA PRO A 452 -41.24 -45.85 1.41
C PRO A 452 -41.88 -44.45 1.32
N GLU A 453 -41.78 -43.86 0.14
CA GLU A 453 -42.41 -42.59 -0.25
C GLU A 453 -43.93 -42.72 -0.35
N SER A 454 -44.65 -42.45 0.73
CA SER A 454 -46.01 -41.92 0.64
C SER A 454 -46.35 -41.19 1.94
N LEU A 455 -46.38 -39.86 1.87
CA LEU A 455 -47.16 -38.91 2.69
C LEU A 455 -46.53 -37.52 2.53
N ASN A 456 -46.99 -36.82 1.50
CA ASN A 456 -46.67 -35.45 1.20
C ASN A 456 -47.55 -34.54 2.07
N TYR A 457 -46.99 -33.92 3.12
CA TYR A 457 -47.63 -32.85 3.88
C TYR A 457 -46.91 -31.53 3.62
N SER A 458 -47.13 -30.97 2.44
CA SER A 458 -46.90 -29.57 2.16
C SER A 458 -48.24 -28.84 2.26
N ARG A 459 -48.52 -28.28 3.44
CA ARG A 459 -49.39 -27.11 3.75
C ARG A 459 -49.84 -27.15 5.21
N LEU A 460 -49.21 -26.34 6.06
CA LEU A 460 -49.82 -25.86 7.30
C LEU A 460 -49.62 -24.33 7.33
N PRO A 461 -50.67 -23.54 7.54
CA PRO A 461 -50.55 -22.08 7.64
C PRO A 461 -49.94 -21.69 8.99
N LEU A 462 -48.98 -20.77 8.95
CA LEU A 462 -48.53 -20.04 10.12
C LEU A 462 -49.64 -19.05 10.52
N LEU A 463 -50.34 -19.32 11.63
CA LEU A 463 -51.20 -18.34 12.28
C LEU A 463 -50.33 -17.40 13.14
N PRO A 464 -50.50 -16.06 13.06
CA PRO A 464 -49.84 -15.15 13.98
C PRO A 464 -50.47 -15.23 15.38
N CYS A 465 -49.61 -15.23 16.40
CA CYS A 465 -49.99 -15.10 17.81
C CYS A 465 -50.52 -13.68 18.07
N ALA A 466 -51.76 -13.56 18.57
CA ALA A 466 -52.49 -12.30 18.71
C ALA A 466 -52.15 -11.46 19.96
N THR A 467 -51.00 -11.68 20.62
CA THR A 467 -50.67 -10.98 21.89
C THR A 467 -49.38 -10.17 21.89
N CYS A 468 -48.71 -9.96 20.75
CA CYS A 468 -47.53 -9.09 20.67
C CYS A 468 -47.72 -7.85 19.76
N SER A 469 -48.95 -7.36 19.64
CA SER A 469 -49.31 -6.19 18.82
C SER A 469 -49.38 -4.89 19.63
N SER A 470 -48.26 -4.48 20.24
CA SER A 470 -47.97 -3.09 20.62
C SER A 470 -46.52 -3.08 21.08
N SER A 471 -45.54 -2.55 20.36
CA SER A 471 -45.42 -1.15 19.99
C SER A 471 -44.20 -1.08 19.07
N TYR A 472 -44.35 -0.69 17.80
CA TYR A 472 -43.27 -0.12 16.99
C TYR A 472 -43.90 0.46 15.72
N SER A 473 -44.11 1.78 15.72
CA SER A 473 -44.49 2.54 14.54
C SER A 473 -43.24 3.22 13.98
N VAL A 474 -42.71 2.67 12.87
CA VAL A 474 -41.73 3.36 12.03
C VAL A 474 -42.39 3.62 10.70
N SER A 475 -42.64 4.91 10.42
CA SER A 475 -43.18 5.38 9.14
C SER A 475 -42.12 5.25 8.04
N PRO A 476 -42.46 4.72 6.85
CA PRO A 476 -41.55 4.75 5.71
C PRO A 476 -41.56 6.14 5.06
N LYS A 477 -40.40 6.81 5.01
CA LYS A 477 -40.18 7.92 4.07
C LYS A 477 -39.90 7.36 2.69
N THR A 478 -40.88 7.48 1.82
CA THR A 478 -40.72 7.38 0.37
C THR A 478 -40.18 8.71 -0.16
N SER A 479 -39.09 8.68 -0.93
CA SER A 479 -38.78 9.72 -1.90
C SER A 479 -38.21 9.06 -3.14
N GLY A 480 -39.11 8.70 -4.06
CA GLY A 480 -38.82 8.62 -5.49
C GLY A 480 -39.40 9.87 -6.15
N MET A 481 -38.61 10.50 -7.01
CA MET A 481 -38.97 11.48 -8.05
C MET A 481 -37.65 11.86 -8.72
N ASP A 482 -37.55 12.14 -10.01
CA ASP A 482 -38.36 11.85 -11.17
C ASP A 482 -37.44 12.20 -12.33
N VAL A 483 -37.48 11.43 -13.41
CA VAL A 483 -36.71 11.70 -14.63
C VAL A 483 -37.66 12.39 -15.59
N SER A 484 -37.40 13.65 -15.97
CA SER A 484 -37.41 14.11 -17.37
C SER A 484 -37.41 15.65 -17.57
N LYS A 485 -36.74 16.05 -18.67
CA LYS A 485 -36.89 17.26 -19.52
C LYS A 485 -36.31 18.60 -19.04
N HIS A 486 -35.23 19.06 -19.70
CA HIS A 486 -35.31 19.93 -20.89
C HIS A 486 -33.95 20.34 -21.46
N GLY A 487 -33.76 20.12 -22.77
CA GLY A 487 -33.15 21.07 -23.71
C GLY A 487 -31.64 20.86 -23.97
N GLY A 488 -31.15 20.58 -25.17
CA GLY A 488 -31.64 20.95 -26.50
C GLY A 488 -30.76 22.07 -27.07
N SER A 489 -29.64 21.72 -27.71
CA SER A 489 -29.08 22.50 -28.81
C SER A 489 -28.21 21.62 -29.69
N ALA A 490 -28.65 21.49 -30.93
CA ALA A 490 -28.01 20.79 -32.03
C ALA A 490 -26.86 21.60 -32.61
N TYR A 491 -25.88 20.93 -33.25
CA TYR A 491 -25.31 21.36 -34.52
C TYR A 491 -24.69 20.18 -35.28
N ASN A 492 -25.47 19.72 -36.27
CA ASN A 492 -25.17 19.16 -37.58
C ASN A 492 -23.83 18.44 -37.85
N HIS A 493 -23.94 17.12 -38.05
CA HIS A 493 -23.17 16.39 -39.05
C HIS A 493 -23.87 16.51 -40.41
N SER A 494 -23.18 17.06 -41.41
CA SER A 494 -23.51 16.90 -42.82
C SER A 494 -22.46 16.01 -43.46
N SER A 495 -22.87 14.79 -43.79
CA SER A 495 -22.22 13.88 -44.72
C SER A 495 -22.52 14.33 -46.14
N SER A 496 -21.47 14.60 -46.92
CA SER A 496 -21.53 14.69 -48.38
C SER A 496 -20.56 13.68 -48.96
N SER A 497 -21.13 12.64 -49.55
CA SER A 497 -20.50 11.75 -50.51
C SER A 497 -20.25 12.48 -51.83
N SER A 498 -19.02 12.43 -52.34
CA SER A 498 -18.73 12.59 -53.77
C SER A 498 -17.57 11.68 -54.16
N SER A 499 -17.90 10.72 -55.01
CA SER A 499 -17.00 9.85 -55.77
C SER A 499 -16.42 10.57 -57.00
N SER A 500 -15.36 9.98 -57.57
CA SER A 500 -14.72 10.22 -58.89
C SER A 500 -13.90 11.53 -59.02
N SER A 501 -12.70 11.62 -59.59
CA SER A 501 -11.94 10.77 -60.53
C SER A 501 -10.52 11.35 -60.79
N SER A 502 -9.57 10.47 -61.14
CA SER A 502 -8.48 10.67 -62.15
C SER A 502 -7.26 11.58 -61.90
N SER A 503 -6.09 10.92 -61.91
CA SER A 503 -4.88 11.20 -62.72
C SER A 503 -4.06 12.48 -62.52
N ALA A 504 -2.83 12.32 -61.99
CA ALA A 504 -1.53 12.52 -62.67
C ALA A 504 -0.39 12.36 -61.66
#